data_AF-A0AA45WRP9-F1
#
_entry.id   AF-A0AA45WRP9-F1
#
_cell.length_a   1.000
_cell.length_b   1.000
_cell.length_c   1.000
_cell.angle_alpha   90.00
_cell.angle_beta   90.00
_cell.angle_gamma   90.00
#
_symmetry.space_group_name_H-M   'P 1'
#
loop_
_entity.id
_entity.type
_entity.pdbx_description
1 polymer ?
#
loop_
_entity_poly.entity_id
_entity_poly.type
_entity_poly.pdbx_seq_one_letter_code
_entity_poly.pdbx_strand_id
1 'polypeptide(L)'
;MKRAARSAEREGITVKKAVLFWSVGICAVGLLLWWGNEASRPSKRGITIMAEPIVAQTLKQMTQDAALIVVAVHQGEVEQPSTGSSMETKVFSFAVRDTLKGDAPDNIHVRVPYRHVETLSVDGEKVEVALKRPKYIAPKTGESMVLFLSQRDTDGTYLPAFQPFLIARDGQGAAKLMIGKNNQSAVELSDGTRVTLKEEVQIKDEITGRSFAEVVEEIEQMTKKQPGS
;
A
#
# COMPACT_ATOMS: atom_id res chain seq x y z
N MET A 1 1.77 -8.00 -93.88
CA MET A 1 1.13 -9.00 -94.76
C MET A 1 0.82 -10.26 -93.95
N LYS A 2 -0.37 -10.83 -94.19
CA LYS A 2 -1.03 -11.93 -93.46
C LYS A 2 -0.25 -13.25 -93.49
N ARG A 3 -0.34 -14.03 -92.40
CA ARG A 3 -0.87 -15.41 -92.30
C ARG A 3 -0.45 -15.99 -90.93
N ALA A 4 -1.40 -16.38 -90.06
CA ALA A 4 -2.07 -17.69 -90.01
C ALA A 4 -1.06 -18.80 -89.61
N ALA A 5 -1.31 -19.76 -88.73
CA ALA A 5 -2.48 -20.23 -88.00
C ALA A 5 -1.97 -21.35 -87.05
N ARG A 6 -2.84 -21.78 -86.12
CA ARG A 6 -3.06 -23.16 -85.62
C ARG A 6 -1.81 -23.99 -85.25
N SER A 7 -1.60 -24.28 -83.98
CA SER A 7 -2.26 -25.37 -83.23
C SER A 7 -2.14 -26.75 -83.87
N ALA A 8 -1.47 -27.62 -83.10
CA ALA A 8 -1.56 -29.07 -83.03
C ALA A 8 -0.85 -29.90 -84.12
N GLU A 9 0.25 -30.53 -83.73
CA GLU A 9 0.42 -31.97 -83.92
C GLU A 9 1.29 -32.54 -82.78
N ARG A 10 0.69 -33.46 -82.01
CA ARG A 10 1.38 -34.38 -81.11
C ARG A 10 1.97 -35.49 -81.97
N GLU A 11 3.17 -35.95 -81.65
CA GLU A 11 3.44 -37.33 -81.20
C GLU A 11 4.94 -37.59 -81.18
N GLY A 12 5.41 -38.17 -80.07
CA GLY A 12 6.83 -38.36 -79.82
C GLY A 12 7.03 -38.91 -78.42
N ILE A 13 6.55 -40.14 -78.25
CA ILE A 13 6.54 -40.94 -77.03
C ILE A 13 7.97 -41.16 -76.53
N THR A 14 8.24 -40.85 -75.27
CA THR A 14 9.03 -41.76 -74.41
C THR A 14 8.62 -41.58 -72.97
N VAL A 15 7.93 -42.59 -72.43
CA VAL A 15 7.63 -42.70 -71.01
C VAL A 15 8.79 -43.42 -70.33
N LYS A 16 9.54 -42.70 -69.50
CA LYS A 16 10.03 -43.25 -68.24
C LYS A 16 9.75 -42.22 -67.15
N LYS A 17 8.80 -42.57 -66.29
CA LYS A 17 8.50 -41.85 -65.05
C LYS A 17 9.71 -41.96 -64.11
N ALA A 18 10.31 -40.82 -63.78
CA ALA A 18 10.86 -40.57 -62.46
C ALA A 18 10.20 -39.30 -61.93
N VAL A 19 9.29 -39.54 -60.98
CA VAL A 19 8.73 -38.67 -59.94
C VAL A 19 8.84 -37.14 -60.14
N LEU A 20 7.66 -36.59 -60.44
CA LEU A 20 7.14 -35.23 -60.22
C LEU A 20 7.68 -34.55 -58.93
N PHE A 21 8.33 -33.38 -59.04
CA PHE A 21 7.77 -32.01 -58.88
C PHE A 21 7.87 -31.48 -57.42
N TRP A 22 7.81 -30.18 -57.08
CA TRP A 22 7.50 -28.88 -57.73
C TRP A 22 8.44 -27.90 -56.97
N SER A 23 9.36 -27.18 -57.62
CA SER A 23 9.15 -25.88 -58.27
C SER A 23 9.58 -24.69 -57.39
N VAL A 24 10.22 -23.70 -58.04
CA VAL A 24 10.17 -22.26 -57.71
C VAL A 24 10.97 -21.88 -56.45
N GLY A 25 12.17 -21.31 -56.54
CA GLY A 25 12.49 -20.14 -57.35
C GLY A 25 11.88 -18.89 -56.71
N ILE A 26 12.67 -18.20 -55.89
CA ILE A 26 12.41 -16.83 -55.39
C ILE A 26 11.33 -16.74 -54.31
N CYS A 27 11.77 -16.88 -53.05
CA CYS A 27 11.19 -16.18 -51.88
C CYS A 27 12.22 -16.10 -50.73
N ALA A 28 13.52 -15.94 -51.05
CA ALA A 28 14.58 -15.93 -50.03
C ALA A 28 14.94 -14.54 -49.47
N VAL A 29 14.11 -13.51 -49.71
CA VAL A 29 14.34 -12.14 -49.20
C VAL A 29 13.17 -11.61 -48.34
N GLY A 30 12.08 -12.36 -48.21
CA GLY A 30 10.88 -11.92 -47.48
C GLY A 30 10.63 -12.56 -46.10
N LEU A 31 11.42 -13.54 -45.67
CA LEU A 31 11.13 -14.37 -44.48
C LEU A 31 12.19 -14.34 -43.37
N LEU A 32 13.17 -13.43 -43.44
CA LEU A 32 14.13 -13.18 -42.35
C LEU A 32 13.80 -11.94 -41.51
N LEU A 33 12.65 -11.29 -41.74
CA LEU A 33 12.16 -10.14 -40.96
C LEU A 33 10.86 -10.44 -40.19
N TRP A 34 10.61 -11.72 -39.85
CA TRP A 34 9.53 -12.10 -38.94
C TRP A 34 9.98 -13.10 -37.86
N TRP A 35 11.27 -13.09 -37.52
CA TRP A 35 11.83 -13.74 -36.32
C TRP A 35 12.72 -12.75 -35.55
N GLY A 36 12.23 -11.52 -35.44
CA GLY A 36 12.96 -10.43 -34.78
C GLY A 36 12.02 -9.36 -34.28
N ASN A 37 10.85 -9.74 -33.78
CA ASN A 37 10.05 -8.85 -32.94
C ASN A 37 9.23 -9.65 -31.92
N GLU A 38 9.86 -10.65 -31.30
CA GLU A 38 9.54 -10.91 -29.89
C GLU A 38 10.21 -9.76 -29.13
N ALA A 39 9.66 -8.55 -29.29
CA ALA A 39 10.06 -7.38 -28.54
C ALA A 39 10.09 -7.81 -27.09
N SER A 40 11.28 -7.73 -26.49
CA SER A 40 11.60 -8.05 -25.12
C SER A 40 10.39 -7.72 -24.25
N ARG A 41 9.56 -8.72 -23.90
CA ARG A 41 8.54 -8.51 -22.88
C ARG A 41 9.35 -8.07 -21.68
N PRO A 42 9.21 -6.83 -21.17
CA PRO A 42 9.95 -6.43 -19.99
C PRO A 42 9.65 -7.50 -18.95
N SER A 43 10.69 -8.20 -18.49
CA SER A 43 10.53 -9.12 -17.37
C SER A 43 9.86 -8.28 -16.30
N LYS A 44 8.63 -8.63 -15.88
CA LYS A 44 7.91 -7.84 -14.89
C LYS A 44 8.76 -7.81 -13.62
N ARG A 45 9.56 -6.74 -13.47
CA ARG A 45 10.50 -6.59 -12.38
C ARG A 45 9.67 -6.23 -11.15
N GLY A 46 9.85 -6.98 -10.07
CA GLY A 46 9.17 -6.74 -8.81
C GLY A 46 10.12 -6.08 -7.82
N ILE A 47 9.78 -4.89 -7.33
CA ILE A 47 10.46 -4.26 -6.20
C ILE A 47 9.53 -4.38 -5.00
N THR A 48 10.02 -4.95 -3.89
CA THR A 48 9.26 -5.06 -2.64
C THR A 48 9.95 -4.26 -1.54
N ILE A 49 9.22 -3.32 -0.97
CA ILE A 49 9.60 -2.52 0.19
C ILE A 49 8.90 -3.13 1.40
N MET A 50 9.67 -3.51 2.43
CA MET A 50 9.14 -4.01 3.69
C MET A 50 9.10 -2.86 4.70
N ALA A 51 7.91 -2.57 5.24
CA ALA A 51 7.74 -1.63 6.34
C ALA A 51 7.53 -2.39 7.65
N GLU A 52 8.32 -2.02 8.66
CA GLU A 52 8.30 -2.61 10.01
C GLU A 52 7.77 -1.57 10.99
N PRO A 53 6.44 -1.48 11.21
CA PRO A 53 5.92 -0.55 12.20
C PRO A 53 6.24 -1.03 13.62
N ILE A 54 6.36 -0.08 14.56
CA ILE A 54 6.36 -0.37 15.99
C ILE A 54 4.95 -0.84 16.37
N VAL A 55 4.84 -1.96 17.09
CA VAL A 55 3.56 -2.63 17.36
C VAL A 55 3.42 -2.91 18.85
N ALA A 56 2.25 -2.58 19.39
CA ALA A 56 1.83 -3.03 20.70
C ALA A 56 0.82 -4.18 20.56
N GLN A 57 1.07 -5.28 21.25
CA GLN A 57 0.31 -6.52 21.10
C GLN A 57 -0.84 -6.66 22.12
N THR A 58 -0.80 -5.92 23.22
CA THR A 58 -1.76 -6.02 24.33
C THR A 58 -2.13 -4.65 24.86
N LEU A 59 -3.33 -4.52 25.46
CA LEU A 59 -3.77 -3.28 26.11
C LEU A 59 -2.78 -2.80 27.18
N LYS A 60 -2.18 -3.74 27.92
CA LYS A 60 -1.15 -3.44 28.92
C LYS A 60 0.07 -2.79 28.28
N GLN A 61 0.60 -3.38 27.21
CA GLN A 61 1.74 -2.82 26.49
C GLN A 61 1.39 -1.44 25.90
N MET A 62 0.20 -1.30 25.31
CA MET A 62 -0.26 -0.01 24.77
C MET A 62 -0.28 1.07 25.87
N THR A 63 -0.74 0.72 27.06
CA THR A 63 -0.82 1.62 28.22
C THR A 63 0.55 1.99 28.79
N GLN A 64 1.49 1.04 28.78
CA GLN A 64 2.84 1.24 29.27
C GLN A 64 3.69 2.10 28.33
N ASP A 65 3.66 1.79 27.03
CA ASP A 65 4.58 2.37 26.04
C ASP A 65 4.11 3.74 25.53
N ALA A 66 2.82 4.05 25.58
CA ALA A 66 2.31 5.37 25.20
C ALA A 66 2.75 6.43 26.23
N ALA A 67 3.20 7.59 25.74
CA ALA A 67 3.54 8.73 26.59
C ALA A 67 2.28 9.50 27.00
N LEU A 68 1.30 9.59 26.10
CA LEU A 68 0.02 10.24 26.31
C LEU A 68 -1.12 9.28 25.96
N ILE A 69 -2.14 9.21 26.81
CA ILE A 69 -3.36 8.46 26.54
C ILE A 69 -4.56 9.36 26.85
N VAL A 70 -5.43 9.56 25.85
CA VAL A 70 -6.62 10.41 25.98
C VAL A 70 -7.85 9.70 25.45
N VAL A 71 -8.99 10.00 26.07
CA VAL A 71 -10.32 9.81 25.47
C VAL A 71 -10.66 11.09 24.73
N ALA A 72 -10.93 11.00 23.44
CA ALA A 72 -11.16 12.17 22.61
C ALA A 72 -12.21 11.93 21.52
N VAL A 73 -12.79 13.02 21.00
CA VAL A 73 -13.74 13.00 19.89
C VAL A 73 -13.07 13.59 18.66
N HIS A 74 -13.05 12.84 17.55
CA HIS A 74 -12.50 13.32 16.30
C HIS A 74 -13.37 14.42 15.69
N GLN A 75 -12.78 15.59 15.42
CA GLN A 75 -13.46 16.76 14.87
C GLN A 75 -13.33 16.87 13.34
N GLY A 76 -12.31 16.26 12.74
CA GLY A 76 -12.07 16.28 11.31
C GLY A 76 -10.58 16.30 10.94
N GLU A 77 -10.31 16.17 9.65
CA GLU A 77 -8.98 16.35 9.07
C GLU A 77 -8.66 17.86 8.97
N VAL A 78 -7.43 18.23 9.31
CA VAL A 78 -6.89 19.58 9.16
C VAL A 78 -5.94 19.55 7.98
N GLU A 79 -6.16 20.42 6.99
CA GLU A 79 -5.22 20.57 5.90
C GLU A 79 -3.92 21.17 6.44
N GLN A 80 -2.84 20.39 6.35
CA GLN A 80 -1.48 20.88 6.49
C GLN A 80 -0.66 20.40 5.29
N PRO A 81 0.17 21.28 4.70
CA PRO A 81 1.03 20.89 3.60
C PRO A 81 2.00 19.79 4.06
N SER A 82 2.08 18.70 3.30
CA SER A 82 3.10 17.66 3.53
C SER A 82 4.47 18.23 3.17
N THR A 83 5.34 18.38 4.16
CA THR A 83 6.72 18.84 3.94
C THR A 83 7.62 17.65 3.62
N GLY A 84 7.99 17.49 2.34
CA GLY A 84 9.24 16.89 1.82
C GLY A 84 9.82 15.60 2.44
N SER A 85 9.04 14.85 3.21
CA SER A 85 9.50 13.70 3.98
C SER A 85 9.24 12.40 3.21
N SER A 86 10.02 11.36 3.46
CA SER A 86 9.77 9.99 2.96
C SER A 86 8.45 9.39 3.45
N MET A 87 7.71 10.13 4.26
CA MET A 87 6.40 9.80 4.78
C MET A 87 5.45 11.01 4.64
N GLU A 88 4.34 10.85 3.94
CA GLU A 88 3.26 11.82 3.99
C GLU A 88 2.31 11.48 5.14
N THR A 89 1.89 12.50 5.87
CA THR A 89 0.98 12.39 7.01
C THR A 89 -0.31 13.15 6.74
N LYS A 90 -1.42 12.66 7.28
CA LYS A 90 -2.67 13.42 7.44
C LYS A 90 -2.78 13.89 8.89
N VAL A 91 -3.35 15.07 9.10
CA VAL A 91 -3.46 15.67 10.43
C VAL A 91 -4.92 15.67 10.85
N PHE A 92 -5.20 15.13 12.03
CA PHE A 92 -6.56 15.03 12.55
C PHE A 92 -6.70 15.82 13.84
N SER A 93 -7.78 16.58 13.96
CA SER A 93 -8.12 17.36 15.16
C SER A 93 -9.01 16.53 16.09
N PHE A 94 -8.72 16.59 17.38
CA PHE A 94 -9.50 15.90 18.41
C PHE A 94 -9.79 16.84 19.59
N ALA A 95 -11.05 16.83 20.04
CA ALA A 95 -11.43 17.39 21.33
C ALA A 95 -11.19 16.35 22.43
N VAL A 96 -10.28 16.63 23.34
CA VAL A 96 -10.00 15.80 24.52
C VAL A 96 -11.19 15.88 25.48
N ARG A 97 -11.61 14.72 25.98
CA ARG A 97 -12.66 14.58 27.00
C ARG A 97 -12.07 14.22 28.34
N ASP A 98 -11.15 13.26 28.33
CA ASP A 98 -10.43 12.80 29.52
C ASP A 98 -8.98 12.48 29.15
N THR A 99 -8.06 12.72 30.09
CA THR A 99 -6.66 12.34 29.98
C THR A 99 -6.38 11.20 30.95
N LEU A 100 -6.05 10.03 30.42
CA LEU A 100 -5.82 8.80 31.20
C LEU A 100 -4.35 8.64 31.62
N LYS A 101 -3.43 9.23 30.84
CA LYS A 101 -1.98 9.26 31.10
C LYS A 101 -1.37 10.49 30.43
N GLY A 102 -0.41 11.14 31.08
CA GLY A 102 0.30 12.32 30.58
C GLY A 102 -0.49 13.62 30.80
N ASP A 103 -0.10 14.67 30.09
CA ASP A 103 -0.78 15.97 30.10
C ASP A 103 -1.14 16.38 28.67
N ALA A 104 -2.37 16.83 28.47
CA ALA A 104 -2.91 17.19 27.16
C ALA A 104 -3.80 18.44 27.25
N PRO A 105 -3.69 19.36 26.26
CA PRO A 105 -4.64 20.46 26.12
C PRO A 105 -6.01 19.95 25.65
N ASP A 106 -7.03 20.80 25.79
CA ASP A 106 -8.43 20.49 25.40
C ASP A 106 -8.59 20.07 23.93
N ASN A 107 -7.71 20.54 23.05
CA ASN A 107 -7.69 20.17 21.63
C ASN A 107 -6.28 19.76 21.22
N ILE A 108 -6.17 18.62 20.56
CA ILE A 108 -4.90 18.09 20.05
C ILE A 108 -4.96 17.83 18.55
N HIS A 109 -3.80 17.89 17.90
CA HIS A 109 -3.62 17.51 16.51
C HIS A 109 -2.72 16.29 16.43
N VAL A 110 -3.17 15.24 15.73
CA VAL A 110 -2.40 13.99 15.57
C VAL A 110 -2.04 13.83 14.10
N ARG A 111 -0.73 13.74 13.81
CA ARG A 111 -0.20 13.39 12.49
C ARG A 111 -0.18 11.88 12.34
N VAL A 112 -0.90 11.36 11.35
CA VAL A 112 -0.98 9.93 11.05
C VAL A 112 -0.31 9.65 9.71
N PRO A 113 0.79 8.88 9.68
CA PRO A 113 1.43 8.42 8.46
C PRO A 113 0.45 7.68 7.53
N TYR A 114 0.32 8.11 6.28
CA TYR A 114 -0.65 7.51 5.33
C TYR A 114 -0.04 7.10 3.98
N ARG A 115 1.08 7.69 3.55
CA ARG A 115 1.84 7.28 2.36
C ARG A 115 3.33 7.22 2.64
N HIS A 116 3.97 6.18 2.14
CA HIS A 116 5.42 6.05 2.05
C HIS A 116 5.87 6.58 0.69
N VAL A 117 6.87 7.47 0.70
CA VAL A 117 7.44 8.08 -0.50
C VAL A 117 8.90 7.67 -0.59
N GLU A 118 9.29 7.10 -1.72
CA GLU A 118 10.64 6.60 -1.95
C GLU A 118 11.12 6.95 -3.36
N THR A 119 12.38 7.33 -3.49
CA THR A 119 13.02 7.51 -4.80
C THR A 119 13.77 6.24 -5.16
N LEU A 120 13.33 5.55 -6.21
CA LEU A 120 13.94 4.34 -6.73
C LEU A 120 14.76 4.64 -7.98
N SER A 121 15.84 3.88 -8.20
CA SER A 121 16.59 3.91 -9.45
C SER A 121 16.12 2.75 -10.33
N VAL A 122 15.40 3.06 -11.41
CA VAL A 122 14.87 2.07 -12.35
C VAL A 122 15.52 2.33 -13.71
N ASP A 123 16.31 1.37 -14.19
CA ASP A 123 17.08 1.46 -15.45
C ASP A 123 17.95 2.73 -15.57
N GLY A 124 18.43 3.24 -14.43
CA GLY A 124 19.29 4.43 -14.34
C GLY A 124 18.53 5.75 -14.16
N GLU A 125 17.20 5.74 -14.25
CA GLU A 125 16.35 6.90 -13.98
C GLU A 125 15.86 6.90 -12.52
N LYS A 126 15.84 8.08 -11.89
CA LYS A 126 15.26 8.27 -10.57
C LYS A 126 13.77 8.48 -10.69
N VAL A 127 12.99 7.56 -10.12
CA VAL A 127 11.53 7.60 -10.10
C VAL A 127 11.06 7.71 -8.65
N GLU A 128 10.28 8.75 -8.35
CA GLU A 128 9.59 8.85 -7.07
C GLU A 128 8.33 7.98 -7.10
N VAL A 129 8.20 7.11 -6.09
CA VAL A 129 7.04 6.26 -5.90
C VAL A 129 6.39 6.59 -4.57
N ALA A 130 5.08 6.72 -4.58
CA ALA A 130 4.33 7.08 -3.39
C ALA A 130 3.21 6.07 -3.15
N LEU A 131 3.45 5.18 -2.18
CA LEU A 131 2.62 4.01 -1.88
C LEU A 131 1.78 4.29 -0.64
N LYS A 132 0.45 4.13 -0.74
CA LYS A 132 -0.43 4.19 0.44
C LYS A 132 -0.01 3.12 1.44
N ARG A 133 0.10 3.48 2.72
CA ARG A 133 0.37 2.53 3.79
C ARG A 133 -0.77 1.50 3.89
N PRO A 134 -0.52 0.19 3.75
CA PRO A 134 -1.58 -0.81 3.66
C PRO A 134 -2.47 -0.88 4.89
N LYS A 135 -1.89 -0.68 6.07
CA LYS A 135 -2.61 -0.72 7.36
C LYS A 135 -3.11 0.64 7.83
N TYR A 136 -3.00 1.68 7.00
CA TYR A 136 -3.52 3.02 7.33
C TYR A 136 -5.02 2.99 7.60
N ILE A 137 -5.44 3.64 8.69
CA ILE A 137 -6.82 3.85 9.08
C ILE A 137 -7.02 5.33 9.38
N ALA A 138 -8.05 5.91 8.76
CA ALA A 138 -8.51 7.25 9.10
C ALA A 138 -9.51 7.18 10.28
N PRO A 139 -9.39 8.04 11.30
CA PRO A 139 -10.42 8.23 12.31
C PRO A 139 -11.73 8.71 11.69
N LYS A 140 -12.87 8.26 12.23
CA LYS A 140 -14.18 8.74 11.79
C LYS A 140 -14.63 9.93 12.61
N THR A 141 -15.13 10.97 11.95
CA THR A 141 -15.59 12.21 12.60
C THR A 141 -16.75 11.93 13.54
N GLY A 142 -16.73 12.59 14.71
CA GLY A 142 -17.77 12.49 15.73
C GLY A 142 -17.70 11.24 16.61
N GLU A 143 -16.85 10.25 16.29
CA GLU A 143 -16.67 9.07 17.13
C GLU A 143 -15.77 9.41 18.34
N SER A 144 -16.17 8.92 19.52
CA SER A 144 -15.32 8.92 20.71
C SER A 144 -14.35 7.75 20.64
N MET A 145 -13.10 7.98 21.01
CA MET A 145 -12.04 6.98 20.93
C MET A 145 -10.96 7.20 21.97
N VAL A 146 -10.27 6.13 22.33
CA VAL A 146 -9.02 6.18 23.07
C VAL A 146 -7.87 6.29 22.09
N LEU A 147 -6.98 7.26 22.29
CA LEU A 147 -5.76 7.47 21.50
C LEU A 147 -4.52 7.16 22.34
N PHE A 148 -3.58 6.41 21.76
CA PHE A 148 -2.27 6.10 22.34
C PHE A 148 -1.17 6.83 21.58
N LEU A 149 -0.62 7.87 22.19
CA LEU A 149 0.22 8.86 21.53
C LEU A 149 1.63 8.90 22.14
N SER A 150 2.59 9.25 21.29
CA SER A 150 3.94 9.60 21.68
C SER A 150 3.98 10.98 22.35
N GLN A 151 5.16 11.44 22.75
CA GLN A 151 5.33 12.80 23.26
C GLN A 151 4.99 13.83 22.19
N ARG A 152 4.59 15.03 22.63
CA ARG A 152 4.30 16.14 21.74
C ARG A 152 5.56 16.52 20.95
N ASP A 153 5.43 16.60 19.64
CA ASP A 153 6.52 17.04 18.77
C ASP A 153 6.69 18.57 18.84
N THR A 154 7.82 19.05 18.35
CA THR A 154 8.24 20.46 18.29
C THR A 154 7.28 21.36 17.52
N ASP A 155 6.53 20.81 16.55
CA ASP A 155 5.49 21.52 15.80
C ASP A 155 4.14 21.61 16.55
N GLY A 156 4.08 21.07 17.77
CA GLY A 156 2.90 21.08 18.62
C GLY A 156 1.89 19.98 18.32
N THR A 157 2.16 19.09 17.36
CA THR A 157 1.34 17.91 17.05
C THR A 157 1.81 16.67 17.84
N TYR A 158 0.99 15.62 17.83
CA TYR A 158 1.33 14.31 18.37
C TYR A 158 1.45 13.28 17.24
N LEU A 159 2.25 12.24 17.47
CA LEU A 159 2.32 11.06 16.60
C LEU A 159 1.74 9.83 17.32
N PRO A 160 1.16 8.85 16.60
CA PRO A 160 0.90 7.52 17.14
C PRO A 160 2.14 6.93 17.82
N ALA A 161 1.98 6.33 19.01
CA ALA A 161 3.09 5.67 19.70
C ALA A 161 3.51 4.35 19.00
N PHE A 162 2.55 3.63 18.42
CA PHE A 162 2.72 2.32 17.78
C PHE A 162 1.49 2.00 16.90
N GLN A 163 1.41 0.80 16.35
CA GLN A 163 0.21 0.26 15.71
C GLN A 163 -0.31 -0.94 16.52
N PRO A 164 -1.64 -1.08 16.72
CA PRO A 164 -2.67 -0.08 16.50
C PRO A 164 -2.57 1.02 17.58
N PHE A 165 -2.97 2.26 17.30
CA PHE A 165 -2.91 3.37 18.28
C PHE A 165 -4.28 3.90 18.71
N LEU A 166 -5.37 3.33 18.19
CA LEU A 166 -6.70 3.87 18.41
C LEU A 166 -7.73 2.76 18.68
N ILE A 167 -8.57 3.00 19.69
CA ILE A 167 -9.72 2.16 20.06
C ILE A 167 -10.97 3.03 19.91
N ALA A 168 -11.82 2.72 18.93
CA ALA A 168 -13.05 3.46 18.72
C ALA A 168 -14.18 2.90 19.57
N ARG A 169 -15.10 3.77 20.00
CA ARG A 169 -16.40 3.36 20.52
C ARG A 169 -17.36 3.15 19.36
N ASP A 170 -17.87 1.94 19.20
CA ASP A 170 -18.88 1.67 18.17
C ASP A 170 -20.27 2.18 18.56
N GLY A 171 -21.23 2.07 17.63
CA GLY A 171 -22.59 2.54 17.83
C GLY A 171 -23.39 1.81 18.91
N GLN A 172 -22.88 0.67 19.42
CA GLN A 172 -23.48 -0.10 20.51
C GLN A 172 -22.78 0.15 21.85
N GLY A 173 -21.74 0.98 21.86
CA GLY A 173 -20.95 1.29 23.04
C GLY A 173 -19.84 0.28 23.34
N ALA A 174 -19.57 -0.66 22.43
CA ALA A 174 -18.43 -1.56 22.54
C ALA A 174 -17.15 -0.90 22.03
N ALA A 175 -16.01 -1.34 22.57
CA ALA A 175 -14.69 -1.02 22.08
C ALA A 175 -14.42 -1.75 20.77
N LYS A 176 -13.73 -1.08 19.86
CA LYS A 176 -13.21 -1.64 18.63
C LYS A 176 -11.76 -1.25 18.44
N LEU A 177 -10.86 -2.23 18.48
CA LEU A 177 -9.46 -2.02 18.14
C LEU A 177 -9.35 -1.81 16.64
N MET A 178 -8.80 -0.67 16.24
CA MET A 178 -8.79 -0.29 14.84
C MET A 178 -7.48 -0.78 14.21
N ILE A 179 -7.58 -1.95 13.57
CA ILE A 179 -6.47 -2.66 12.91
C ILE A 179 -6.67 -2.64 11.39
N GLY A 180 -5.62 -2.23 10.66
CA GLY A 180 -5.63 -2.24 9.19
C GLY A 180 -5.76 -3.64 8.60
N LYS A 181 -6.66 -3.81 7.62
CA LYS A 181 -6.99 -5.12 7.02
C LYS A 181 -6.07 -5.55 5.88
N ASN A 182 -5.50 -4.58 5.15
CA ASN A 182 -4.61 -4.87 4.03
C ASN A 182 -3.15 -4.85 4.50
N ASN A 183 -2.35 -5.80 4.04
CA ASN A 183 -0.93 -5.90 4.35
C ASN A 183 -0.04 -5.43 3.19
N GLN A 184 -0.59 -5.09 2.03
CA GLN A 184 0.21 -4.61 0.90
C GLN A 184 -0.46 -3.52 0.05
N SER A 185 0.36 -2.71 -0.58
CA SER A 185 -0.03 -1.65 -1.53
C SER A 185 0.94 -1.71 -2.69
N ALA A 186 0.48 -1.46 -3.92
CA ALA A 186 1.34 -1.56 -5.08
C ALA A 186 1.03 -0.48 -6.10
N VAL A 187 2.07 -0.08 -6.84
CA VAL A 187 1.99 0.78 -8.02
C VAL A 187 2.76 0.11 -9.15
N GLU A 188 2.28 0.28 -10.38
CA GLU A 188 2.98 -0.16 -11.58
C GLU A 188 3.55 1.09 -12.27
N LEU A 189 4.84 1.04 -12.59
CA LEU A 189 5.55 2.11 -13.29
C LEU A 189 5.34 1.99 -14.80
N SER A 190 5.72 3.03 -15.54
CA SER A 190 5.54 3.10 -17.00
C SER A 190 6.29 2.00 -17.78
N ASP A 191 7.39 1.48 -17.23
CA ASP A 191 8.18 0.37 -17.78
C ASP A 191 7.60 -1.02 -17.46
N GLY A 192 6.51 -1.08 -16.69
CA GLY A 192 5.89 -2.32 -16.20
C GLY A 192 6.53 -2.87 -14.93
N THR A 193 7.48 -2.16 -14.31
CA THR A 193 8.01 -2.50 -12.97
C THR A 193 6.91 -2.35 -11.93
N ARG A 194 6.67 -3.40 -11.13
CA ARG A 194 5.71 -3.38 -10.03
C ARG A 194 6.43 -3.12 -8.72
N VAL A 195 6.12 -2.01 -8.08
CA VAL A 195 6.63 -1.67 -6.75
C VAL A 195 5.56 -1.97 -5.71
N THR A 196 5.89 -2.75 -4.68
CA THR A 196 4.97 -3.18 -3.63
C THR A 196 5.50 -2.78 -2.26
N LEU A 197 4.68 -2.09 -1.46
CA LEU A 197 4.91 -1.86 -0.04
C LEU A 197 4.17 -2.93 0.76
N LYS A 198 4.86 -3.62 1.68
CA LYS A 198 4.28 -4.63 2.57
C LYS A 198 4.43 -4.26 4.04
N GLU A 199 3.41 -4.56 4.82
CA GLU A 199 3.36 -4.43 6.28
C GLU A 199 2.83 -5.72 6.90
N GLU A 200 3.74 -6.65 7.17
CA GLU A 200 3.41 -8.00 7.67
C GLU A 200 3.42 -8.05 9.19
N VAL A 201 2.42 -7.40 9.79
CA VAL A 201 2.18 -7.43 11.23
C VAL A 201 0.87 -8.11 11.56
N GLN A 202 0.95 -9.08 12.46
CA GLN A 202 -0.20 -9.71 13.11
C GLN A 202 -0.39 -9.09 14.50
N ILE A 203 -1.62 -8.67 14.77
CA ILE A 203 -2.05 -8.12 16.06
C ILE A 203 -3.17 -9.03 16.56
N LYS A 204 -3.05 -9.55 17.77
CA LYS A 204 -4.13 -10.29 18.42
C LYS A 204 -5.12 -9.30 19.01
N ASP A 205 -6.35 -9.34 18.55
CA ASP A 205 -7.41 -8.44 19.02
C ASP A 205 -8.15 -9.06 20.21
N GLU A 206 -7.83 -8.59 21.41
CA GLU A 206 -8.51 -8.95 22.66
C GLU A 206 -9.39 -7.81 23.18
N ILE A 207 -9.53 -6.73 22.41
CA ILE A 207 -10.20 -5.49 22.82
C ILE A 207 -11.57 -5.36 22.14
N THR A 208 -11.67 -5.71 20.85
CA THR A 208 -12.91 -5.57 20.10
C THR A 208 -14.05 -6.40 20.69
N GLY A 209 -15.21 -5.75 20.88
CA GLY A 209 -16.42 -6.36 21.42
C GLY A 209 -16.55 -6.26 22.95
N ARG A 210 -15.51 -5.83 23.66
CA ARG A 210 -15.60 -5.50 25.09
C ARG A 210 -16.35 -4.18 25.29
N SER A 211 -16.85 -3.92 26.50
CA SER A 211 -17.42 -2.60 26.82
C SER A 211 -16.37 -1.51 26.70
N PHE A 212 -16.68 -0.41 26.00
CA PHE A 212 -15.76 0.72 25.88
C PHE A 212 -15.42 1.32 27.24
N ALA A 213 -16.41 1.41 28.13
CA ALA A 213 -16.21 1.93 29.49
C ALA A 213 -15.27 1.04 30.32
N GLU A 214 -15.43 -0.29 30.24
CA GLU A 214 -14.56 -1.23 30.96
C GLU A 214 -13.11 -1.16 30.46
N VAL A 215 -12.91 -0.98 29.14
CA VAL A 215 -11.57 -0.82 28.56
C VAL A 215 -10.92 0.48 29.06
N VAL A 216 -11.67 1.59 29.10
CA VAL A 216 -11.17 2.87 29.64
C VAL A 216 -10.81 2.73 31.13
N GLU A 217 -11.68 2.10 31.93
CA GLU A 217 -11.43 1.88 33.35
C GLU A 217 -10.19 1.01 33.59
N GLU A 218 -10.01 -0.04 32.80
CA GLU A 218 -8.82 -0.90 32.87
C GLU A 218 -7.53 -0.10 32.61
N ILE A 219 -7.53 0.77 31.59
CA ILE A 219 -6.40 1.66 31.30
C ILE A 219 -6.13 2.58 32.49
N GLU A 220 -7.14 3.25 33.03
CA GLU A 220 -6.98 4.13 34.20
C GLU A 220 -6.40 3.41 35.41
N GLN A 221 -6.86 2.19 35.68
CA GLN A 221 -6.33 1.40 36.79
C GLN A 221 -4.86 1.04 36.57
N MET A 222 -4.46 0.76 35.33
CA MET A 222 -3.06 0.50 34.98
C MET A 222 -2.19 1.76 35.12
N THR A 223 -2.69 2.94 34.75
CA THR A 223 -1.93 4.20 34.82
C THR A 223 -1.79 4.69 36.27
N LYS A 224 -2.84 4.58 37.10
CA LYS A 224 -2.79 4.90 38.54
C LYS A 224 -1.86 3.97 39.34
N LYS A 225 -1.68 2.72 38.88
CA LYS A 225 -0.79 1.72 39.52
C LYS A 225 0.68 1.88 39.13
N GLN A 226 1.06 2.85 38.31
CA GLN A 226 2.47 3.19 38.06
C GLN A 226 2.90 4.32 39.01
N PRO A 227 3.49 4.03 40.19
CA PRO A 227 4.13 5.05 41.00
C PRO A 227 5.42 5.51 40.30
N GLY A 228 5.60 6.83 40.19
CA GLY A 228 6.85 7.56 39.98
C GLY A 228 7.95 6.88 39.15
N SER A 229 8.12 7.32 37.91
CA SER A 229 9.44 7.39 37.28
C SER A 229 10.16 8.65 37.73
#